data_AF-A0AA51DUQ0-F1
#
_entry.id   AF-A0AA51DUQ0-F1
#
_cell.length_a   1.000
_cell.length_b   1.000
_cell.length_c   1.000
_cell.angle_alpha   90.00
_cell.angle_beta   90.00
_cell.angle_gamma   90.00
#
_symmetry.space_group_name_H-M   'P 1'
#
loop_
_entity.id
_entity.type
_entity.pdbx_description
1 polymer ?
#
loop_
_entity_poly.entity_id
_entity_poly.type
_entity_poly.pdbx_seq_one_letter_code
_entity_poly.pdbx_strand_id
1 'polypeptide(L)'
;MSLLHLGLYKTMLAANTSVNFTDGIPQPIVNILAGIGMIAAAIIAIAGVISIFKYISNSGSNNQNRTSTNQNPPANTVKPVSTAVDEVAGKNLINDSELVAVITAAIMASMGDEAPADGLIVRSIRKVNNKRWQNA
;
A
#
# COMPACT_ATOMS: atom_id res chain seq x y z
N MET A 1 33.28 22.49 -46.55
CA MET A 1 31.93 22.94 -46.16
C MET A 1 31.38 22.06 -45.02
N SER A 2 32.15 21.84 -43.93
CA SER A 2 31.73 20.97 -42.81
C SER A 2 32.19 21.43 -41.42
N LEU A 3 32.91 22.56 -41.30
CA LEU A 3 33.35 23.05 -39.97
C LEU A 3 32.33 23.95 -39.25
N LEU A 4 31.28 24.43 -39.95
CA LEU A 4 30.24 25.28 -39.34
C LEU A 4 29.16 24.48 -38.61
N HIS A 5 28.94 23.21 -38.98
CA HIS A 5 27.91 22.38 -38.36
C HIS A 5 28.35 21.82 -36.98
N LEU A 6 29.65 21.87 -36.68
CA LEU A 6 30.23 21.38 -35.42
C LEU A 6 30.25 22.48 -34.32
N GLY A 7 30.13 23.76 -34.70
CA GLY A 7 30.07 24.87 -33.74
C GLY A 7 28.68 25.09 -33.14
N LEU A 8 27.62 24.85 -33.94
CA LEU A 8 26.24 25.16 -33.54
C LEU A 8 25.60 24.12 -32.60
N TYR A 9 25.98 22.84 -32.65
CA TYR A 9 25.36 21.85 -31.75
C TYR A 9 25.79 22.03 -30.29
N LYS A 10 27.01 22.52 -30.04
CA LYS A 10 27.51 22.80 -28.68
C LYS A 10 26.84 24.03 -28.06
N THR A 11 26.57 25.07 -28.84
CA THR A 11 25.86 26.27 -28.37
C THR A 11 24.37 26.03 -28.19
N MET A 12 23.73 25.16 -28.99
CA MET A 12 22.32 24.79 -28.76
C MET A 12 22.12 23.87 -27.54
N LEU A 13 23.13 23.06 -27.15
CA LEU A 13 23.05 22.22 -25.95
C LEU A 13 23.16 23.02 -24.65
N ALA A 14 23.82 24.18 -24.68
CA ALA A 14 24.00 25.06 -23.52
C ALA A 14 22.80 26.00 -23.23
N ALA A 15 21.87 26.16 -24.19
CA ALA A 15 20.75 27.09 -24.08
C ALA A 15 19.50 26.51 -23.39
N ASN A 16 19.52 25.22 -23.00
CA ASN A 16 18.42 24.57 -22.31
C ASN A 16 18.86 24.05 -20.93
N THR A 17 19.20 24.95 -20.02
CA THR A 17 19.27 24.60 -18.60
C THR A 17 17.92 24.88 -17.96
N SER A 18 16.92 24.02 -18.23
CA SER A 18 15.77 23.89 -17.35
C SER A 18 16.29 23.27 -16.05
N VAL A 19 16.65 24.10 -15.08
CA VAL A 19 16.98 23.63 -13.73
C VAL A 19 15.67 23.19 -13.08
N ASN A 20 15.27 21.94 -13.31
CA ASN A 20 14.09 21.41 -12.67
C ASN A 20 14.45 21.12 -11.22
N PHE A 21 13.64 21.58 -10.28
CA PHE A 21 13.85 21.34 -8.84
C PHE A 21 13.95 19.85 -8.49
N THR A 22 13.48 18.99 -9.40
CA THR A 22 13.50 17.54 -9.33
C THR A 22 14.79 16.89 -9.85
N ASP A 23 15.70 17.63 -10.49
CA ASP A 23 16.91 17.06 -11.13
C ASP A 23 17.89 16.43 -10.12
N GLY A 24 17.78 16.78 -8.84
CA GLY A 24 18.55 16.19 -7.74
C GLY A 24 17.79 15.16 -6.90
N ILE A 25 16.49 14.94 -7.15
CA ILE A 25 15.65 14.01 -6.37
C ILE A 25 15.50 12.71 -7.17
N PRO A 26 15.87 11.55 -6.62
CA PRO A 26 15.73 10.29 -7.34
C PRO A 26 14.26 10.03 -7.69
N GLN A 27 14.01 9.63 -8.94
CA GLN A 27 12.67 9.45 -9.51
C GLN A 27 11.69 8.63 -8.63
N PRO A 28 12.11 7.55 -7.93
CA PRO A 28 11.22 6.81 -7.05
C PRO A 28 10.63 7.65 -5.91
N ILE A 29 11.40 8.62 -5.39
CA ILE A 29 10.96 9.49 -4.28
C ILE A 29 9.89 10.47 -4.77
N VAL A 30 10.04 10.99 -5.99
CA VAL A 30 9.07 11.92 -6.58
C VAL A 30 7.71 11.25 -6.76
N ASN A 31 7.68 9.99 -7.20
CA ASN A 31 6.43 9.24 -7.37
C ASN A 31 5.74 8.92 -6.04
N ILE A 32 6.51 8.56 -5.00
CA ILE A 32 5.97 8.33 -3.66
C ILE A 32 5.41 9.63 -3.07
N LEU A 33 6.13 10.74 -3.20
CA LEU A 33 5.69 12.04 -2.70
C LEU A 33 4.45 12.54 -3.44
N ALA A 34 4.38 12.35 -4.75
CA ALA A 34 3.20 12.64 -5.55
C ALA A 34 2.00 11.78 -5.12
N GLY A 35 2.21 10.48 -4.87
CA GLY A 35 1.18 9.57 -4.39
C GLY A 35 0.65 9.94 -3.00
N ILE A 36 1.54 10.12 -2.02
CA ILE A 36 1.17 10.52 -0.66
C ILE A 36 0.50 11.91 -0.66
N GLY A 37 1.02 12.85 -1.45
CA GLY A 37 0.44 14.18 -1.61
C GLY A 37 -0.98 14.15 -2.20
N MET A 38 -1.21 13.30 -3.20
CA MET A 38 -2.52 13.15 -3.82
C MET A 38 -3.53 12.52 -2.86
N ILE A 39 -3.14 11.52 -2.07
CA ILE A 39 -4.00 10.92 -1.04
C ILE A 39 -4.36 11.94 0.04
N ALA A 40 -3.40 12.75 0.51
CA ALA A 40 -3.66 13.81 1.49
C ALA A 40 -4.65 14.86 0.94
N ALA A 41 -4.47 15.30 -0.31
CA ALA A 41 -5.37 16.24 -0.96
C ALA A 41 -6.79 15.66 -1.14
N ALA A 42 -6.90 14.39 -1.52
CA ALA A 42 -8.19 13.72 -1.70
C ALA A 42 -8.98 13.63 -0.37
N ILE A 43 -8.32 13.29 0.74
CA ILE A 43 -8.98 13.24 2.08
C ILE A 43 -9.49 14.63 2.47
N ILE A 44 -8.69 15.67 2.26
CA ILE A 44 -9.09 17.07 2.55
C ILE A 44 -10.28 17.49 1.68
N ALA A 45 -10.27 17.13 0.39
CA ALA A 45 -11.37 17.43 -0.53
C ALA A 45 -12.68 16.74 -0.09
N ILE A 46 -12.63 15.44 0.24
CA ILE A 46 -13.80 14.68 0.70
C ILE A 46 -14.32 15.24 2.03
N ALA A 47 -13.44 15.53 2.98
CA ALA A 47 -13.80 16.17 4.25
C ALA A 47 -14.46 17.54 4.03
N GLY A 48 -13.95 18.33 3.07
CA GLY A 48 -14.52 19.62 2.68
C GLY A 48 -15.93 19.49 2.11
N VAL A 49 -16.16 18.55 1.18
CA VAL A 49 -17.49 18.30 0.59
C VAL A 49 -18.50 17.89 1.68
N ILE A 50 -18.12 16.98 2.57
CA ILE A 50 -18.96 16.57 3.71
C ILE A 50 -19.24 17.77 4.65
N SER A 51 -18.26 18.65 4.87
CA SER A 51 -18.43 19.84 5.70
C SER A 51 -19.46 20.83 5.13
N ILE A 52 -19.54 20.97 3.80
CA ILE A 52 -20.56 21.80 3.13
C ILE A 52 -21.95 21.18 3.30
N PHE A 53 -22.07 19.86 3.15
CA PHE A 53 -23.32 19.15 3.45
C PHE A 53 -23.71 19.27 4.92
N LYS A 54 -22.75 19.28 5.85
CA LYS A 54 -23.04 19.56 7.27
C LYS A 54 -23.59 20.97 7.45
N TYR A 55 -23.07 21.97 6.75
CA TYR A 55 -23.58 23.34 6.86
C TYR A 55 -25.04 23.47 6.37
N ILE A 56 -25.41 22.76 5.29
CA ILE A 56 -26.78 22.71 4.78
C ILE A 56 -27.68 21.84 5.69
N SER A 57 -27.20 20.67 6.12
CA SER A 57 -27.94 19.75 7.00
C SER A 57 -28.12 20.28 8.42
N ASN A 58 -27.25 21.16 8.89
CA ASN A 58 -27.29 21.75 10.23
C ASN A 58 -28.06 23.09 10.25
N SER A 59 -28.76 23.47 9.17
CA SER A 59 -29.77 24.54 9.22
C SER A 59 -31.05 24.14 9.97
N GLY A 60 -31.16 22.88 10.40
CA GLY A 60 -32.18 22.43 11.36
C GLY A 60 -31.52 21.86 12.62
N SER A 61 -31.71 22.54 13.75
CA SER A 61 -31.25 22.16 15.09
C SER A 61 -29.79 22.50 15.43
N ASN A 62 -29.64 23.64 16.09
CA ASN A 62 -28.62 23.89 17.10
C ASN A 62 -28.46 22.67 18.04
N ASN A 63 -27.23 22.25 18.29
CA ASN A 63 -26.72 21.88 19.62
C ASN A 63 -25.19 21.76 19.50
N GLN A 64 -24.50 22.85 19.84
CA GLN A 64 -23.86 23.03 21.14
C GLN A 64 -22.48 22.35 21.18
N ASN A 65 -21.48 23.17 20.81
CA ASN A 65 -20.21 23.32 21.53
C ASN A 65 -19.55 22.07 22.11
N ARG A 66 -18.43 21.66 21.52
CA ARG A 66 -17.21 21.35 22.29
C ARG A 66 -16.00 21.89 21.56
N THR A 67 -15.73 23.16 21.80
CA THR A 67 -14.38 23.74 21.68
C THR A 67 -13.39 22.93 22.52
N SER A 68 -12.17 22.85 21.97
CA SER A 68 -10.93 22.43 22.58
C SER A 68 -10.84 22.69 24.09
N THR A 69 -10.44 21.69 24.87
CA THR A 69 -9.61 21.86 26.08
C THR A 69 -9.01 20.51 26.46
N ASN A 70 -7.69 20.52 26.52
CA ASN A 70 -6.85 19.57 27.23
C ASN A 70 -7.34 19.41 28.69
N GLN A 71 -7.91 18.26 29.03
CA GLN A 71 -8.14 17.87 30.41
C GLN A 71 -8.03 16.35 30.55
N ASN A 72 -6.84 15.90 30.97
CA ASN A 72 -6.66 14.65 31.71
C ASN A 72 -7.39 14.83 33.07
N PRO A 73 -8.23 13.92 33.63
CA PRO A 73 -7.82 12.62 34.25
C PRO A 73 -8.97 11.54 34.30
N PRO A 74 -8.90 10.39 35.02
CA PRO A 74 -7.82 9.72 35.73
C PRO A 74 -7.40 8.37 35.09
N ALA A 75 -6.30 7.82 35.61
CA ALA A 75 -5.75 6.52 35.27
C ALA A 75 -6.81 5.41 35.27
N ASN A 76 -7.21 4.96 34.08
CA ASN A 76 -7.58 3.58 33.84
C ASN A 76 -6.48 2.97 33.00
N THR A 77 -5.69 2.14 33.66
CA THR A 77 -4.74 1.18 33.13
C THR A 77 -5.14 0.73 31.74
N VAL A 78 -4.49 1.30 30.71
CA VAL A 78 -4.54 0.74 29.36
C VAL A 78 -3.77 -0.56 29.47
N LYS A 79 -4.50 -1.64 29.75
CA LYS A 79 -4.06 -2.98 29.38
C LYS A 79 -3.65 -2.87 27.91
N PRO A 80 -2.41 -3.21 27.54
CA PRO A 80 -2.02 -3.17 26.15
C PRO A 80 -3.04 -4.01 25.39
N VAL A 81 -3.61 -3.45 24.33
CA VAL A 81 -4.31 -4.24 23.31
C VAL A 81 -3.23 -5.03 22.57
N SER A 82 -2.64 -5.98 23.29
CA SER A 82 -2.37 -7.29 22.72
C SER A 82 -3.70 -7.82 22.20
N THR A 83 -3.64 -8.61 21.14
CA THR A 83 -4.79 -9.35 20.60
C THR A 83 -5.55 -8.67 19.45
N ALA A 84 -4.82 -8.13 18.46
CA ALA A 84 -5.21 -8.34 17.05
C ALA A 84 -4.36 -9.45 16.39
N VAL A 85 -3.51 -10.11 17.18
CA VAL A 85 -2.73 -11.29 16.77
C VAL A 85 -3.46 -12.59 17.13
N ASP A 86 -4.31 -12.62 18.17
CA ASP A 86 -4.93 -13.88 18.61
C ASP A 86 -6.17 -14.31 17.82
N GLU A 87 -6.83 -13.44 17.04
CA GLU A 87 -7.94 -13.89 16.18
C GLU A 87 -7.44 -14.72 14.98
N VAL A 88 -6.15 -14.64 14.68
CA VAL A 88 -5.50 -15.49 13.68
C VAL A 88 -5.10 -16.85 14.26
N ALA A 89 -4.93 -16.96 15.58
CA ALA A 89 -4.36 -18.15 16.23
C ALA A 89 -5.33 -19.34 16.32
N GLY A 90 -6.65 -19.12 16.21
CA GLY A 90 -7.67 -20.17 16.30
C GLY A 90 -8.11 -20.78 14.96
N LYS A 91 -7.81 -20.11 13.84
CA LYS A 91 -8.23 -20.56 12.50
C LYS A 91 -7.07 -21.22 11.78
N ASN A 92 -7.23 -22.52 11.51
CA ASN A 92 -6.24 -23.29 10.74
C ASN A 92 -6.26 -22.81 9.28
N LEU A 93 -5.47 -21.78 9.01
CA LEU A 93 -5.33 -21.13 7.69
C LEU A 93 -4.77 -22.02 6.61
N ILE A 94 -4.14 -23.12 7.01
CA ILE A 94 -3.56 -24.09 6.07
C ILE A 94 -4.69 -24.80 5.31
N ASN A 95 -5.91 -24.81 5.86
CA ASN A 95 -7.09 -25.33 5.16
C ASN A 95 -7.68 -24.33 4.16
N ASP A 96 -7.24 -23.07 4.17
CA ASP A 96 -7.69 -22.06 3.22
C ASP A 96 -6.76 -22.05 2.00
N SER A 97 -7.13 -22.85 1.01
CA SER A 97 -6.34 -23.06 -0.21
C SER A 97 -6.11 -21.76 -1.00
N GLU A 98 -7.02 -20.79 -0.91
CA GLU A 98 -6.93 -19.52 -1.62
C GLU A 98 -5.81 -18.66 -1.02
N LEU A 99 -5.77 -18.55 0.31
CA LEU A 99 -4.71 -17.83 1.01
C LEU A 99 -3.33 -18.47 0.80
N VAL A 100 -3.24 -19.80 0.86
CA VAL A 100 -1.97 -20.52 0.61
C VAL A 100 -1.49 -20.30 -0.83
N ALA A 101 -2.39 -20.31 -1.82
CA ALA A 101 -2.05 -20.06 -3.21
C ALA A 101 -1.52 -18.64 -3.45
N VAL A 102 -2.19 -17.61 -2.91
CA VAL A 102 -1.77 -16.20 -3.09
C VAL A 102 -0.41 -15.93 -2.45
N ILE A 103 -0.15 -16.46 -1.24
CA ILE A 103 1.14 -16.31 -0.57
C ILE A 103 2.24 -17.02 -1.37
N THR A 104 1.97 -18.24 -1.85
CA THR A 104 2.93 -19.01 -2.65
C THR A 104 3.27 -18.29 -3.96
N ALA A 105 2.26 -17.76 -4.67
CA ALA A 105 2.48 -16.96 -5.88
C ALA A 105 3.30 -15.70 -5.61
N ALA A 106 3.02 -14.98 -4.52
CA ALA A 106 3.77 -13.78 -4.14
C ALA A 106 5.24 -14.08 -3.80
N ILE A 107 5.49 -15.20 -3.10
CA ILE A 107 6.87 -15.65 -2.82
C ILE A 107 7.59 -16.02 -4.11
N MET A 108 6.94 -16.78 -5.00
CA MET A 108 7.49 -17.19 -6.29
C MET A 108 7.88 -15.96 -7.13
N ALA A 109 6.96 -14.99 -7.27
CA ALA A 109 7.23 -13.73 -7.96
C ALA A 109 8.36 -12.90 -7.31
N SER A 110 8.47 -12.93 -5.98
CA SER A 110 9.56 -12.28 -5.23
C SER A 110 10.91 -12.96 -5.44
N MET A 111 10.92 -14.29 -5.62
CA MET A 111 12.10 -15.09 -5.92
C MET A 111 12.52 -15.01 -7.40
N GLY A 112 11.74 -14.31 -8.24
CA GLY A 112 11.98 -14.19 -9.68
C GLY A 112 11.50 -15.38 -10.49
N ASP A 113 10.70 -16.27 -9.88
CA ASP A 113 10.06 -17.39 -10.54
C ASP A 113 8.61 -17.00 -10.93
N GLU A 114 8.16 -17.49 -12.08
CA GLU A 114 6.80 -17.26 -12.57
C GLU A 114 5.83 -18.29 -11.97
N ALA A 115 4.65 -17.87 -11.51
CA ALA A 115 3.59 -18.81 -11.16
C ALA A 115 3.20 -19.67 -12.38
N PRO A 116 2.91 -20.97 -12.23
CA PRO A 116 2.48 -21.81 -13.34
C PRO A 116 1.30 -21.20 -14.10
N ALA A 117 1.35 -21.24 -15.43
CA ALA A 117 0.29 -20.68 -16.28
C ALA A 117 -1.07 -21.36 -16.05
N ASP A 118 -1.05 -22.64 -15.66
CA ASP A 118 -2.23 -23.43 -15.29
C ASP A 118 -2.70 -23.16 -13.84
N GLY A 119 -2.05 -22.24 -13.14
CA GLY A 119 -2.31 -21.90 -11.74
C GLY A 119 -1.60 -22.82 -10.75
N LEU A 120 -1.62 -22.42 -9.47
CA LEU A 120 -1.08 -23.22 -8.37
C LEU A 120 -2.14 -24.22 -7.87
N ILE A 121 -1.90 -25.52 -8.07
CA ILE A 121 -2.80 -26.59 -7.59
C ILE A 121 -2.52 -26.89 -6.12
N VAL A 122 -3.40 -26.43 -5.23
CA VAL A 122 -3.33 -26.71 -3.79
C VAL A 122 -4.32 -27.82 -3.44
N ARG A 123 -3.81 -28.99 -3.03
CA ARG A 123 -4.63 -30.14 -2.61
C ARG A 123 -4.13 -30.73 -1.30
N SER A 124 -5.04 -31.24 -0.48
CA SER A 124 -4.65 -32.01 0.70
C SER A 124 -3.93 -33.30 0.27
N ILE A 125 -2.76 -33.56 0.85
CA ILE A 125 -2.03 -34.82 0.68
C ILE A 125 -2.16 -35.60 1.98
N ARG A 126 -2.96 -36.67 1.96
CA ARG A 126 -3.03 -37.59 3.11
C ARG A 126 -2.02 -38.71 2.94
N LYS A 127 -1.30 -39.00 4.02
CA LYS A 127 -0.42 -40.16 4.09
C LYS A 127 -1.26 -41.44 4.02
N VAL A 128 -1.13 -42.18 2.92
CA VAL A 128 -1.71 -43.53 2.77
C VAL A 128 -0.77 -44.54 3.42
N ASN A 129 -1.23 -45.23 4.47
CA ASN A 129 -0.50 -46.33 5.11
C ASN A 129 -0.68 -47.61 4.30
N ASN A 130 0.03 -47.70 3.17
CA ASN A 130 0.00 -48.87 2.32
C ASN A 130 1.14 -49.82 2.72
N LYS A 131 0.96 -50.72 3.68
CA LYS A 131 1.97 -51.77 3.96
C LYS A 131 2.21 -52.73 2.78
N ARG A 132 1.40 -52.64 1.71
CA ARG A 132 1.43 -53.54 0.55
C ARG A 132 2.57 -53.28 -0.43
N TRP A 133 3.22 -52.11 -0.41
CA TRP A 133 4.39 -51.83 -1.28
C TRP A 133 5.73 -52.24 -0.65
N GLN A 134 5.76 -52.53 0.65
CA GLN A 134 6.97 -52.96 1.36
C GLN A 134 7.20 -54.48 1.28
N ASN A 135 6.22 -55.23 0.73
CA ASN A 135 6.25 -56.69 0.61
C ASN A 135 6.19 -57.15 -0.87
N ALA A 136 6.59 -56.29 -1.80
CA ALA A 136 6.72 -56.61 -3.23
C ALA A 136 8.19 -56.83 -3.59
#